data_AF-A0A2V9IWV2-F1
#
_entry.id   AF-A0A2V9IWV2-F1
#
_cell.length_a   1.000
_cell.length_b   1.000
_cell.length_c   1.000
_cell.angle_alpha   90.00
_cell.angle_beta   90.00
_cell.angle_gamma   90.00
#
_symmetry.space_group_name_H-M   'P 1'
#
loop_
_entity.id
_entity.type
_entity.pdbx_description
1 polymer ?
#
loop_
_entity_poly.entity_id
_entity_poly.type
_entity_poly.pdbx_seq_one_letter_code
_entity_poly.pdbx_strand_id
1 'polypeptide(L)'
;MKTRERNKRGHTVSEPRWSKAKLEALIEEGIVDCYNESEQATGLYTMIEDNLRVPFDTEVLGVPVTVTGVDITEDDQIVAICQRSGFRQKVPILELPLPSPPPAGSEWIEAYRHWARGG
;
A
#
# COMPACT_ATOMS: atom_id res chain seq x y z
N MET A 1 -23.87 -31.71 -22.90
CA MET A 1 -22.65 -32.08 -22.17
C MET A 1 -21.67 -30.93 -22.30
N LYS A 2 -21.30 -30.26 -21.20
CA LYS A 2 -20.45 -29.06 -21.18
C LYS A 2 -18.98 -29.48 -21.27
N THR A 3 -18.19 -28.89 -22.16
CA THR A 3 -16.73 -28.95 -22.05
C THR A 3 -16.19 -27.53 -21.95
N ARG A 4 -15.57 -27.27 -20.80
CA ARG A 4 -15.07 -25.98 -20.32
C ARG A 4 -13.80 -25.60 -21.09
N GLU A 5 -13.77 -24.42 -21.69
CA GLU A 5 -12.52 -23.81 -22.14
C GLU A 5 -11.69 -23.39 -20.92
N ARG A 6 -10.45 -23.89 -20.86
CA ARG A 6 -9.50 -23.57 -19.79
C ARG A 6 -8.98 -22.15 -20.01
N ASN A 7 -9.37 -21.26 -19.13
CA ASN A 7 -8.85 -19.89 -19.03
C ASN A 7 -7.35 -19.93 -18.72
N LYS A 8 -6.52 -19.53 -19.68
CA LYS A 8 -5.07 -19.37 -19.54
C LYS A 8 -4.79 -18.01 -18.88
N ARG A 9 -4.92 -17.92 -17.56
CA ARG A 9 -4.41 -16.76 -16.81
C ARG A 9 -2.91 -16.91 -16.65
N GLY A 10 -2.17 -16.33 -17.59
CA GLY A 10 -0.73 -16.11 -17.43
C GLY A 10 -0.49 -15.15 -16.27
N HIS A 11 0.25 -15.59 -15.26
CA HIS A 11 0.91 -14.69 -14.34
C HIS A 11 1.99 -13.95 -15.13
N THR A 12 1.66 -12.77 -15.64
CA THR A 12 2.69 -11.80 -16.04
C THR A 12 3.22 -11.20 -14.74
N VAL A 13 4.48 -11.49 -14.42
CA VAL A 13 5.23 -10.69 -13.46
C VAL A 13 5.29 -9.29 -14.08
N SER A 14 4.39 -8.41 -13.67
CA SER A 14 4.43 -7.01 -14.06
C SER A 14 5.71 -6.44 -13.47
N GLU A 15 6.54 -5.78 -14.28
CA GLU A 15 7.64 -4.99 -13.74
C GLU A 15 7.12 -4.06 -12.65
N PRO A 16 7.92 -3.79 -11.60
CA PRO A 16 7.52 -2.84 -10.58
C PRO A 16 7.15 -1.53 -11.27
N ARG A 17 5.92 -1.05 -11.05
CA ARG A 17 5.43 0.20 -11.65
C ARG A 17 6.34 1.41 -11.36
N TRP A 18 7.21 1.29 -10.36
CA TRP A 18 8.14 2.32 -9.91
C TRP A 18 9.58 1.79 -9.93
N SER A 19 10.49 2.56 -10.54
CA SER A 19 11.93 2.29 -10.49
C SER A 19 12.47 2.52 -9.07
N LYS A 20 13.51 1.77 -8.68
CA LYS A 20 14.22 1.95 -7.40
C LYS A 20 14.57 3.42 -7.10
N ALA A 21 15.23 4.10 -8.04
CA ALA A 21 15.61 5.52 -7.87
C ALA A 21 14.42 6.46 -7.59
N LYS A 22 13.22 6.14 -8.12
CA LYS A 22 12.02 6.92 -7.85
C LYS A 22 11.49 6.66 -6.44
N LEU A 23 11.57 5.41 -5.97
CA LEU A 23 11.19 5.06 -4.60
C LEU A 23 12.16 5.68 -3.59
N GLU A 24 13.47 5.63 -3.86
CA GLU A 24 14.49 6.29 -3.02
C GLU A 24 14.25 7.80 -2.92
N ALA A 25 13.94 8.48 -4.03
CA ALA A 25 13.63 9.91 -4.00
C ALA A 25 12.37 10.25 -3.18
N LEU A 26 11.32 9.43 -3.26
CA LEU A 26 10.13 9.60 -2.41
C LEU A 26 10.46 9.36 -0.93
N ILE A 27 11.29 8.36 -0.63
CA ILE A 27 11.74 8.10 0.73
C ILE A 27 12.52 9.30 1.26
N GLU A 28 13.51 9.80 0.52
CA GLU A 28 14.30 10.99 0.88
C GLU A 28 13.41 12.21 1.15
N GLU A 29 12.38 12.42 0.34
CA GLU A 29 11.39 13.48 0.57
C GLU A 29 10.62 13.26 1.89
N GLY A 30 10.14 12.04 2.12
CA GLY A 30 9.36 11.70 3.31
C GLY A 30 10.15 11.67 4.62
N ILE A 31 11.49 11.63 4.57
CA ILE A 31 12.35 11.49 5.74
C ILE A 31 13.35 12.64 5.96
N VAL A 32 13.22 13.74 5.22
CA VAL A 32 14.21 14.84 5.18
C VAL A 32 14.60 15.38 6.56
N ASP A 33 13.66 15.42 7.51
CA ASP A 33 13.85 15.95 8.87
C ASP A 33 13.81 14.85 9.95
N CYS A 34 14.03 13.59 9.58
CA CYS A 34 13.99 12.45 10.50
C CYS A 34 15.40 12.05 10.97
N TYR A 35 15.53 11.78 12.26
CA TYR A 35 16.78 11.40 12.93
C TYR A 35 16.82 9.92 13.34
N ASN A 36 15.68 9.23 13.37
CA ASN A 36 15.59 7.80 13.72
C ASN A 36 14.48 7.08 12.92
N GLU A 37 14.42 5.74 13.01
CA GLU A 37 13.47 4.92 12.24
C GLU A 37 12.00 5.20 12.59
N SER A 38 11.69 5.54 13.84
CA SER A 38 10.33 5.89 14.28
C SER A 38 9.85 7.18 13.62
N GLU A 39 10.72 8.19 13.58
CA GLU A 39 10.46 9.44 12.88
C GLU A 39 10.35 9.22 11.36
N GLN A 40 11.19 8.35 10.78
CA GLN A 40 11.09 7.99 9.36
C GLN A 40 9.75 7.31 9.03
N ALA A 41 9.32 6.35 9.85
CA ALA A 41 8.01 5.70 9.70
C ALA A 41 6.86 6.71 9.81
N THR A 42 6.96 7.66 10.74
CA THR A 42 5.99 8.74 10.91
C THR A 42 5.98 9.69 9.71
N GLY A 43 7.14 10.08 9.19
CA GLY A 43 7.25 10.94 8.01
C GLY A 43 6.64 10.29 6.76
N LEU A 44 6.94 9.01 6.52
CA LEU A 44 6.34 8.23 5.45
C LEU A 44 4.83 8.03 5.65
N TYR A 45 4.37 7.85 6.90
CA TYR A 45 2.94 7.83 7.24
C TYR A 45 2.25 9.12 6.82
N THR A 46 2.78 10.29 7.19
CA THR A 46 2.22 11.58 6.80
C THR A 46 2.14 11.72 5.29
N MET A 47 3.19 11.34 4.55
CA MET A 47 3.15 11.39 3.09
C MET A 47 2.07 10.48 2.49
N ILE A 48 1.84 9.30 3.07
CA ILE A 48 0.74 8.42 2.64
C ILE A 48 -0.62 9.03 3.00
N GLU A 49 -0.80 9.52 4.22
CA GLU A 49 -2.06 10.12 4.69
C GLU A 49 -2.49 11.30 3.83
N ASP A 50 -1.56 12.19 3.48
CA ASP A 50 -1.85 13.41 2.72
C ASP A 50 -2.12 13.15 1.23
N ASN A 51 -1.47 12.15 0.65
CA ASN A 51 -1.48 11.94 -0.80
C ASN A 51 -2.37 10.78 -1.27
N LEU A 52 -2.62 9.77 -0.43
CA LEU A 52 -3.35 8.58 -0.84
C LEU A 52 -4.83 8.91 -1.07
N ARG A 53 -5.27 8.74 -2.32
CA ARG A 53 -6.67 8.95 -2.66
C ARG A 53 -7.54 7.83 -2.09
N VAL A 54 -8.28 8.14 -1.04
CA VAL A 54 -9.34 7.32 -0.45
C VAL A 54 -10.74 7.93 -0.70
N PRO A 55 -11.82 7.12 -0.69
CA PRO A 55 -11.82 5.67 -0.58
C PRO A 55 -11.46 4.96 -1.90
N PHE A 56 -10.95 3.73 -1.80
CA PHE A 56 -10.80 2.82 -2.95
C PHE A 56 -11.08 1.36 -2.54
N ASP A 57 -11.53 0.56 -3.49
CA ASP A 57 -11.83 -0.86 -3.26
C ASP A 57 -10.63 -1.75 -3.59
N THR A 58 -10.44 -2.80 -2.80
CA THR A 58 -9.45 -3.87 -3.04
C THR A 58 -9.93 -5.21 -2.46
N GLU A 59 -9.15 -6.26 -2.65
CA GLU A 59 -9.40 -7.58 -2.07
C GLU A 59 -8.27 -7.98 -1.12
N VAL A 60 -8.60 -8.28 0.14
CA VAL A 60 -7.66 -8.83 1.14
C VAL A 60 -7.99 -10.30 1.32
N LEU A 61 -7.05 -11.20 1.00
CA LEU A 61 -7.27 -12.66 1.05
C LEU A 61 -8.52 -13.13 0.28
N GLY A 62 -8.85 -12.48 -0.85
CA GLY A 62 -10.03 -12.77 -1.67
C GLY A 62 -11.34 -12.21 -1.11
N VAL A 63 -11.26 -11.37 -0.07
CA VAL A 63 -12.42 -10.68 0.52
C VAL A 63 -12.43 -9.22 0.05
N PRO A 64 -13.50 -8.76 -0.61
CA PRO A 64 -13.61 -7.37 -1.03
C PRO A 64 -13.79 -6.44 0.18
N VAL A 65 -13.01 -5.36 0.21
CA VAL A 65 -13.02 -4.34 1.25
C VAL A 65 -12.84 -2.96 0.62
N THR A 66 -13.32 -1.92 1.31
CA THR A 66 -13.05 -0.53 0.94
C THR A 66 -12.01 0.05 1.88
N VAL A 67 -10.88 0.51 1.36
CA VAL A 67 -9.88 1.27 2.13
C VAL A 67 -10.37 2.70 2.27
N THR A 68 -10.52 3.17 3.51
CA THR A 68 -11.05 4.50 3.82
C THR A 68 -10.03 5.46 4.39
N GLY A 69 -8.81 5.00 4.66
CA GLY A 69 -7.72 5.78 5.22
C GLY A 69 -6.56 4.89 5.65
N VAL A 70 -5.57 5.51 6.27
CA VAL A 70 -4.45 4.84 6.94
C VAL A 70 -4.38 5.31 8.39
N ASP A 71 -3.62 4.60 9.20
CA ASP A 71 -3.31 4.92 10.59
C ASP A 71 -1.90 4.40 10.90
N ILE A 72 -1.28 4.88 11.97
CA ILE A 72 -0.02 4.36 12.49
C ILE A 72 -0.24 3.81 13.90
N THR A 73 0.33 2.63 14.20
CA THR A 73 0.23 2.02 15.53
C THR A 73 1.25 2.62 16.49
N GLU A 74 1.13 2.33 17.79
CA GLU A 74 2.14 2.68 18.79
C GLU A 74 3.52 2.04 18.52
N ASP A 75 3.56 0.91 17.80
CA ASP A 75 4.79 0.24 17.34
C ASP A 75 5.28 0.73 15.96
N ASP A 76 4.89 1.94 15.51
CA ASP A 76 5.30 2.57 14.24
C ASP A 76 4.93 1.80 12.96
N GLN A 77 3.97 0.88 13.04
CA GLN A 77 3.47 0.15 11.88
C GLN A 77 2.34 0.91 11.20
N ILE A 78 2.50 1.20 9.91
CA ILE A 78 1.44 1.80 9.11
C ILE A 78 0.41 0.72 8.73
N VAL A 79 -0.86 1.00 9.01
CA VAL A 79 -1.98 0.12 8.70
C VAL A 79 -3.02 0.83 7.85
N ALA A 80 -3.60 0.12 6.89
CA ALA A 80 -4.77 0.56 6.15
C ALA A 80 -6.04 0.31 6.96
N ILE A 81 -6.92 1.30 6.99
CA ILE A 81 -8.26 1.18 7.55
C ILE A 81 -9.17 0.64 6.47
N CYS A 82 -9.57 -0.62 6.60
CA CYS A 82 -10.48 -1.29 5.67
C CYS A 82 -11.87 -1.41 6.29
N GLN A 83 -12.91 -1.16 5.48
CA GLN A 83 -14.31 -1.32 5.87
C GLN A 83 -15.00 -2.38 5.00
N ARG A 84 -15.85 -3.18 5.64
CA ARG A 84 -16.75 -4.12 4.96
C ARG A 84 -18.00 -4.34 5.79
N SER A 85 -19.18 -4.12 5.19
CA SER A 85 -20.47 -4.45 5.82
C SER A 85 -20.64 -3.91 7.26
N GLY A 86 -20.15 -2.69 7.52
CA GLY A 86 -20.21 -2.05 8.84
C GLY A 86 -19.09 -2.43 9.81
N PHE A 87 -18.21 -3.37 9.45
CA PHE A 87 -17.02 -3.71 10.23
C PHE A 87 -15.81 -2.89 9.74
N ARG A 88 -14.99 -2.43 10.68
CA ARG A 88 -13.71 -1.75 10.44
C ARG A 88 -12.58 -2.66 10.91
N GLN A 89 -11.60 -2.91 10.04
CA GLN A 89 -10.40 -3.69 10.34
C GLN A 89 -9.14 -2.91 9.94
N LYS A 90 -8.05 -3.14 10.67
CA LYS A 90 -6.72 -2.63 10.33
C LYS A 90 -5.96 -3.75 9.60
N VAL A 91 -5.36 -3.41 8.46
CA VAL A 91 -4.52 -4.34 7.68
C VAL A 91 -3.14 -3.71 7.54
N PRO A 92 -2.03 -4.40 7.88
CA PRO A 92 -0.69 -3.87 7.66
C PRO A 92 -0.51 -3.39 6.23
N ILE A 93 0.00 -2.18 6.02
CA ILE A 93 0.08 -1.60 4.67
C ILE A 93 1.06 -2.38 3.78
N LEU A 94 2.02 -3.08 4.39
CA LEU A 94 2.93 -4.02 3.73
C LEU A 94 2.18 -5.20 3.08
N GLU A 95 1.01 -5.55 3.60
CA GLU A 95 0.18 -6.67 3.13
C GLU A 95 -1.03 -6.22 2.32
N LEU A 96 -1.31 -4.92 2.21
CA LEU A 96 -2.49 -4.38 1.53
C LEU A 96 -2.42 -4.56 0.00
N PRO A 97 -3.24 -5.42 -0.64
CA PRO A 97 -3.23 -5.49 -2.09
C PRO A 97 -3.75 -4.17 -2.68
N LEU A 98 -3.10 -3.66 -3.74
CA LEU A 98 -3.60 -2.49 -4.47
C LEU A 98 -4.42 -2.94 -5.68
N PRO A 99 -5.54 -2.25 -5.99
CA PRO A 99 -6.30 -2.55 -7.21
C PRO A 99 -5.50 -2.19 -8.47
N SER A 100 -5.97 -2.66 -9.63
CA SER A 100 -5.45 -2.27 -10.93
C SER A 100 -6.53 -1.54 -11.75
N PRO A 101 -6.36 -0.25 -12.07
CA PRO A 101 -5.21 0.60 -11.73
C PRO A 101 -5.18 0.97 -10.23
N PRO A 102 -3.99 1.21 -9.65
CA PRO A 102 -3.87 1.67 -8.27
C PRO A 102 -4.37 3.12 -8.12
N PRO A 103 -4.82 3.50 -6.91
CA PRO A 103 -5.27 4.86 -6.63
C PRO A 103 -4.12 5.86 -6.75
N ALA A 104 -4.45 7.13 -6.98
CA ALA A 104 -3.47 8.21 -6.88
C ALA A 104 -2.85 8.26 -5.48
N GLY A 105 -1.55 8.58 -5.39
CA GLY A 105 -0.78 8.58 -4.15
C GLY A 105 -0.29 7.20 -3.70
N SER A 106 -0.58 6.12 -4.45
CA SER A 106 -0.10 4.77 -4.15
C SER A 106 1.42 4.60 -4.27
N GLU A 107 2.11 5.52 -4.95
CA GLU A 107 3.57 5.60 -4.95
C GLU A 107 4.16 5.71 -3.54
N TRP A 108 3.48 6.39 -2.62
CA TRP A 108 3.92 6.54 -1.23
C TRP A 108 3.82 5.23 -0.45
N ILE A 109 2.83 4.39 -0.77
CA ILE A 109 2.71 3.03 -0.22
C ILE A 109 3.89 2.17 -0.69
N GLU A 110 4.25 2.27 -1.98
CA GLU A 110 5.38 1.53 -2.54
C GLU A 110 6.73 2.05 -2.01
N ALA A 111 6.85 3.35 -1.75
CA ALA A 111 8.01 3.93 -1.07
C ALA A 111 8.18 3.36 0.34
N TYR A 112 7.13 3.34 1.16
CA TYR A 112 7.17 2.73 2.48
C TYR A 112 7.50 1.23 2.45
N ARG A 113 6.93 0.48 1.49
CA ARG A 113 7.26 -0.94 1.29
C ARG A 113 8.73 -1.18 0.94
N HIS A 114 9.33 -0.25 0.20
CA HIS A 114 10.73 -0.31 -0.17
C HIS A 114 11.62 0.00 1.03
N TRP A 115 11.33 1.08 1.75
CA TRP A 115 12.01 1.47 2.98
C TRP A 115 11.99 0.35 4.03
N ALA A 116 10.82 -0.24 4.30
CA ALA A 116 10.66 -1.31 5.29
C ALA A 116 11.43 -2.61 4.96
N ARG A 117 11.92 -2.77 3.72
CA ARG A 117 12.73 -3.91 3.27
C ARG A 117 14.24 -3.62 3.30
N GLY A 118 14.65 -2.42 3.69
CA GLY A 118 16.06 -1.99 3.71
C GLY A 118 16.57 -1.37 2.40
N GLY A 119 15.69 -1.01 1.47
CA GLY A 119 16.03 -0.42 0.15
C GLY A 119 16.53 -1.41 -0.89
#